data_AF-D3PTF4-F1
#
_entry.id   AF-D3PTF4-F1
#
_cell.length_a   1.000
_cell.length_b   1.000
_cell.length_c   1.000
_cell.angle_alpha   90.00
_cell.angle_beta   90.00
_cell.angle_gamma   90.00
#
_symmetry.space_group_name_H-M   'P 1'
#
loop_
_entity.id
_entity.type
_entity.pdbx_description
1 polymer ?
#
loop_
_entity_poly.entity_id
_entity_poly.type
_entity_poly.pdbx_seq_one_letter_code
_entity_poly.pdbx_strand_id
1 'polypeptide(L)'
;MRTPAEILDAIRQAGRPVLLFYAHDTALRLRYLGRTALPDQDDAGHPMGYRPGELVDLFGIYSPTLDDWLEVTANTLAVVLSRRQVHHLELEHDCH
;
A
#
# COMPACT_ATOMS: atom_id res chain seq x y z
N MET A 1 16.55 -7.83 6.41
CA MET A 1 15.35 -6.97 6.32
C MET A 1 14.85 -7.00 4.90
N ARG A 2 13.54 -7.13 4.68
CA ARG A 2 12.96 -7.08 3.33
C ARG A 2 12.99 -5.64 2.82
N THR A 3 13.25 -5.45 1.54
CA THR A 3 13.16 -4.17 0.83
C THR A 3 11.70 -3.78 0.60
N PRO A 4 11.39 -2.49 0.36
CA PRO A 4 10.03 -2.07 0.01
C PRO A 4 9.44 -2.86 -1.17
N ALA A 5 10.25 -3.16 -2.20
CA ALA A 5 9.80 -3.93 -3.35
C ALA A 5 9.39 -5.36 -2.98
N GLU A 6 10.19 -6.05 -2.16
CA GLU A 6 9.87 -7.41 -1.67
C GLU A 6 8.60 -7.42 -0.79
N ILE A 7 8.39 -6.35 0.00
CA ILE A 7 7.20 -6.21 0.83
C ILE A 7 5.96 -6.01 -0.03
N LEU A 8 6.01 -5.11 -1.02
CA LEU A 8 4.89 -4.86 -1.92
C LEU A 8 4.54 -6.10 -2.75
N ASP A 9 5.55 -6.84 -3.22
CA ASP A 9 5.33 -8.08 -3.95
C ASP A 9 4.70 -9.16 -3.06
N ALA A 10 5.13 -9.29 -1.80
CA ALA A 10 4.50 -10.20 -0.85
C ALA A 10 3.02 -9.86 -0.60
N ILE A 11 2.68 -8.57 -0.47
CA ILE A 11 1.28 -8.12 -0.31
C ILE A 11 0.47 -8.43 -1.59
N ARG A 12 1.07 -8.28 -2.77
CA ARG A 12 0.43 -8.63 -4.05
C ARG A 12 0.14 -10.12 -4.14
N GLN A 13 1.10 -10.97 -3.78
CA GLN A 13 0.98 -12.42 -3.83
C GLN A 13 0.04 -12.98 -2.77
N ALA A 14 -0.14 -12.28 -1.65
CA ALA A 14 -1.02 -12.70 -0.57
C ALA A 14 -2.47 -12.92 -1.02
N GLY A 15 -2.96 -12.11 -1.97
CA GLY A 15 -4.34 -12.17 -2.47
C GLY A 15 -5.42 -11.80 -1.45
N ARG A 16 -5.03 -11.43 -0.23
CA ARG A 16 -5.90 -11.07 0.91
C ARG A 16 -5.23 -10.01 1.79
N PRO A 17 -5.94 -9.41 2.75
CA PRO A 17 -5.34 -8.47 3.68
C PRO A 17 -4.15 -9.04 4.46
N VAL A 18 -3.15 -8.19 4.68
CA VAL A 18 -1.90 -8.46 5.38
C VAL A 18 -1.75 -7.45 6.50
N LEU A 19 -1.28 -7.90 7.65
CA LEU A 19 -0.83 -7.05 8.75
C LEU A 19 0.68 -6.81 8.61
N LEU A 20 1.07 -5.54 8.53
CA LEU A 20 2.44 -5.07 8.47
C LEU A 20 2.83 -4.46 9.81
N PHE A 21 3.86 -5.01 10.45
CA PHE A 21 4.28 -4.57 11.78
C PHE A 21 5.59 -3.78 11.72
N TYR A 22 5.57 -2.59 12.32
CA TYR A 22 6.74 -1.73 12.48
C TYR A 22 7.44 -1.94 13.83
N ALA A 23 8.65 -1.40 13.94
CA ALA A 23 9.27 -1.21 15.25
C ALA A 23 8.31 -0.32 16.05
N HIS A 24 7.91 -0.75 17.26
CA HIS A 24 7.08 0.02 18.22
C HIS A 24 5.56 -0.20 18.11
N ASP A 25 5.13 -1.47 18.02
CA ASP A 25 3.75 -1.93 18.29
C ASP A 25 2.62 -1.36 17.43
N THR A 26 2.95 -0.76 16.28
CA THR A 26 1.94 -0.33 15.31
C THR A 26 1.85 -1.35 14.17
N ALA A 27 0.64 -1.86 13.94
CA ALA A 27 0.31 -2.68 12.79
C ALA A 27 -0.49 -1.86 11.77
N LEU A 28 -0.15 -1.98 10.48
CA LEU A 28 -0.98 -1.50 9.39
C LEU A 28 -1.62 -2.67 8.67
N ARG A 29 -2.92 -2.58 8.44
CA ARG A 29 -3.65 -3.52 7.60
C ARG A 29 -3.61 -3.04 6.16
N LEU A 30 -3.00 -3.85 5.30
CA LEU A 30 -2.70 -3.55 3.90
C LEU A 30 -3.32 -4.60 2.99
N ARG A 31 -3.71 -4.22 1.78
CA ARG A 31 -4.09 -5.18 0.73
C ARG A 31 -3.71 -4.65 -0.64
N TYR A 32 -3.46 -5.55 -1.58
CA TYR A 32 -3.41 -5.19 -2.99
C TYR A 32 -4.83 -5.06 -3.54
N LEU A 33 -5.10 -4.00 -4.32
CA LEU A 33 -6.41 -3.71 -4.89
C LEU A 33 -6.47 -4.02 -6.38
N GLY A 34 -5.34 -3.90 -7.09
CA GLY A 34 -5.26 -4.15 -8.52
C GLY A 34 -4.40 -3.13 -9.24
N ARG A 35 -4.55 -3.08 -10.56
CA ARG A 35 -3.95 -2.05 -11.41
C ARG A 35 -5.02 -1.08 -11.86
N THR A 36 -4.66 0.20 -11.89
CA THR A 36 -5.51 1.25 -12.44
C THR A 36 -4.70 2.18 -13.33
N ALA A 37 -5.36 2.78 -14.31
CA ALA A 37 -4.81 3.93 -15.02
C ALA A 37 -5.02 5.18 -14.16
N LEU A 38 -3.99 6.02 -14.07
CA LEU A 38 -4.15 7.35 -13.52
C LEU A 38 -4.93 8.24 -14.50
N PRO A 39 -5.54 9.33 -14.02
CA PRO A 39 -6.25 10.27 -14.89
C PRO A 39 -5.39 10.73 -16.07
N ASP A 40 -6.00 10.82 -17.25
CA ASP A 40 -5.32 11.26 -18.48
C ASP A 40 -5.05 12.78 -18.51
N GLN A 41 -5.59 13.51 -17.53
CA GLN A 41 -5.39 14.95 -17.40
C GLN A 41 -4.48 15.24 -16.20
N ASP A 42 -3.44 16.02 -16.47
CA ASP A 42 -2.56 16.53 -15.43
C ASP A 42 -3.32 17.61 -14.64
N ASP A 43 -3.49 17.41 -13.33
CA ASP A 43 -4.04 18.43 -12.44
C ASP A 43 -2.88 19.30 -11.96
N ALA A 44 -2.74 20.49 -12.54
CA ALA A 44 -1.71 21.46 -12.15
C ALA A 44 -1.83 21.89 -10.67
N GLY A 45 -3.00 21.72 -10.04
CA GLY A 45 -3.21 21.94 -8.61
C GLY A 45 -2.69 20.80 -7.72
N HIS A 46 -2.49 19.60 -8.28
CA HIS A 46 -2.03 18.40 -7.58
C HIS A 46 -0.95 17.69 -8.40
N PRO A 47 0.29 18.21 -8.45
CA PRO A 47 1.38 17.53 -9.14
C PRO A 47 1.66 16.20 -8.46
N MET A 48 1.12 15.11 -9.02
CA MET A 48 1.15 13.81 -8.35
C MET A 48 2.49 13.09 -8.53
N GLY A 49 3.39 13.61 -9.38
CA GLY A 49 4.68 12.96 -9.66
C GLY A 49 4.57 11.69 -10.52
N TYR A 50 3.42 11.50 -11.18
CA TYR A 50 3.17 10.41 -12.12
C TYR A 50 2.88 10.97 -13.52
N ARG A 51 2.91 10.10 -14.53
CA ARG A 51 2.51 10.47 -15.90
C ARG A 51 0.99 10.30 -16.07
N PRO A 52 0.30 11.20 -16.80
CA PRO A 52 -1.10 10.99 -17.14
C PRO A 52 -1.31 9.67 -17.90
N GLY A 53 -2.37 8.94 -17.58
CA GLY A 53 -2.68 7.63 -18.17
C GLY A 53 -1.73 6.49 -17.76
N GLU A 54 -0.79 6.74 -16.85
CA GLU A 54 0.14 5.71 -16.37
C GLU A 54 -0.61 4.60 -15.63
N LEU A 55 -0.30 3.36 -15.98
CA LEU A 55 -0.79 2.19 -15.26
C LEU A 55 0.02 1.97 -13.99
N VAL A 56 -0.64 2.03 -12.85
CA VAL A 56 -0.02 1.88 -11.52
C VAL A 56 -0.68 0.75 -10.73
N ASP A 57 0.12 0.10 -9.90
CA ASP A 57 -0.38 -0.83 -8.88
C ASP A 57 -0.95 -0.02 -7.70
N LEU A 58 -2.17 -0.38 -7.28
CA LEU A 58 -2.91 0.25 -6.20
C LEU A 58 -3.00 -0.68 -4.99
N PHE A 59 -2.76 -0.11 -3.82
CA PHE A 59 -2.84 -0.77 -2.53
C PHE A 59 -3.87 -0.05 -1.65
N GLY A 60 -4.50 -0.77 -0.75
CA GLY A 60 -5.37 -0.23 0.28
C GLY A 60 -4.65 -0.21 1.62
N ILE A 61 -4.78 0.89 2.36
CA ILE A 61 -4.44 0.98 3.79
C ILE A 61 -5.73 1.19 4.56
N TYR A 62 -6.07 0.28 5.48
CA TYR A 62 -7.27 0.46 6.29
C TYR A 62 -7.07 1.57 7.32
N SER A 63 -8.04 2.48 7.40
CA SER A 63 -8.11 3.57 8.37
C SER A 63 -9.15 3.24 9.43
N PRO A 64 -8.75 2.89 10.67
CA PRO A 64 -9.70 2.62 11.75
C PRO A 64 -10.57 3.82 12.11
N THR A 65 -10.06 5.04 11.91
CA THR A 65 -10.79 6.28 12.20
C THR A 65 -11.92 6.54 11.21
N LEU A 66 -11.72 6.17 9.95
CA LEU A 66 -12.74 6.33 8.89
C LEU A 66 -13.58 5.07 8.69
N ASP A 67 -13.18 3.96 9.28
CA ASP A 67 -13.70 2.62 9.02
C ASP A 67 -13.71 2.27 7.52
N ASP A 68 -12.66 2.66 6.81
CA ASP A 68 -12.58 2.54 5.36
C ASP A 68 -11.16 2.30 4.84
N TRP A 69 -11.05 1.83 3.61
CA TRP A 69 -9.79 1.62 2.90
C TRP A 69 -9.38 2.88 2.14
N LEU A 70 -8.19 3.37 2.45
CA LEU A 70 -7.56 4.46 1.72
C LEU A 70 -6.71 3.88 0.58
N GLU A 71 -6.95 4.36 -0.63
CA GLU A 71 -6.23 3.96 -1.82
C GLU A 71 -4.88 4.68 -1.91
N VAL A 72 -3.82 3.91 -2.17
CA VAL A 72 -2.45 4.41 -2.20
C VAL A 72 -1.69 3.69 -3.31
N THR A 73 -0.94 4.44 -4.11
CA THR A 73 -0.11 3.89 -5.17
C THR A 73 1.09 3.12 -4.61
N ALA A 74 1.64 2.19 -5.39
CA ALA A 74 2.86 1.46 -5.06
C ALA A 74 4.05 2.38 -4.73
N ASN A 75 4.23 3.47 -5.49
CA ASN A 75 5.34 4.40 -5.26
C ASN A 75 5.19 5.14 -3.93
N THR A 76 4.00 5.65 -3.62
CA THR A 76 3.74 6.31 -2.34
C THR A 76 3.95 5.33 -1.18
N LEU A 77 3.45 4.11 -1.30
CA LEU A 77 3.64 3.08 -0.29
C LEU A 77 5.12 2.68 -0.15
N ALA A 78 5.88 2.57 -1.25
CA ALA A 78 7.31 2.30 -1.22
C ALA A 78 8.11 3.37 -0.47
N VAL A 79 7.75 4.65 -0.62
CA VAL A 79 8.34 5.76 0.14
C VAL A 79 8.01 5.68 1.62
N VAL A 80 6.78 5.28 1.98
CA VAL A 80 6.40 5.06 3.39
C VAL A 80 7.20 3.91 3.99
N LEU A 81 7.32 2.80 3.26
CA LEU A 81 8.03 1.60 3.69
C LEU A 81 9.55 1.81 3.81
N SER A 82 10.16 2.60 2.94
CA SER A 82 11.61 2.87 2.99
C SER A 82 12.03 3.67 4.22
N ARG A 83 11.10 4.45 4.80
CA ARG A 83 11.34 5.29 5.99
C ARG A 83 11.11 4.55 7.30
N ARG A 84 10.60 3.31 7.28
CA ARG A 84 10.20 2.58 8.48
C ARG A 84 10.90 1.23 8.55
N GLN A 85 11.31 0.85 9.76
CA GLN A 85 11.81 -0.50 9.99
C GLN A 85 10.63 -1.46 10.09
N VAL A 86 10.44 -2.27 9.05
CA VAL A 86 9.44 -3.35 9.01
C VAL A 86 10.03 -4.60 9.64
N HIS A 87 9.35 -5.15 10.64
CA HIS A 87 9.79 -6.34 11.36
C HIS A 87 9.25 -7.62 10.75
N HIS A 88 7.94 -7.66 10.49
CA HIS A 88 7.28 -8.84 9.95
C HIS A 88 5.98 -8.48 9.22
N LEU A 89 5.52 -9.43 8.40
CA LEU A 89 4.26 -9.40 7.66
C LEU A 89 3.49 -10.67 7.99
N GLU A 90 2.21 -10.56 8.32
CA GLU A 90 1.32 -11.69 8.58
C GLU A 90 0.07 -11.59 7.73
N LEU A 91 -0.45 -12.73 7.30
CA LEU A 91 -1.76 -12.76 6.66
C LEU A 91 -2.82 -12.57 7.73
N GLU A 92 -3.78 -11.69 7.48
CA GLU A 92 -4.91 -11.60 8.37
C GLU A 92 -5.74 -12.88 8.23
N HIS A 93 -6.01 -13.51 9.37
CA HIS A 93 -6.88 -14.67 9.42
C HIS A 93 -8.31 -14.17 9.52
N ASP A 94 -9.20 -14.67 8.66
CA ASP A 94 -10.63 -14.51 8.86
C ASP A 94 -10.98 -15.24 10.17
N CYS A 95 -11.24 -14.47 11.23
CA CYS A 95 -11.89 -15.00 12.43
C CYS A 95 -13.33 -15.32 12.03
N HIS A 96 -13.59 -16.59 11.69
CA HIS A 96 -14.93 -17.15 11.55
C HIS A 96 -15.63 -17.27 12.90
#